data_AF-A0A256H8E9-F1
#
_entry.id   AF-A0A256H8E9-F1
#
_cell.length_a   1.000
_cell.length_b   1.000
_cell.length_c   1.000
_cell.angle_alpha   90.00
_cell.angle_beta   90.00
_cell.angle_gamma   90.00
#
_symmetry.space_group_name_H-M   'P 1'
#
loop_
_entity.id
_entity.type
_entity.pdbx_description
1 polymer ?
#
loop_
_entity_poly.entity_id
_entity_poly.type
_entity_poly.pdbx_seq_one_letter_code
_entity_poly.pdbx_strand_id
1 'polypeptide(L)'
;MSYEPPTPPAELPTDIVNTLNGYSPDQLQHVARYAQELADHKAREARLEEESDADEIDERPDDLPDDVPSKATITIKEINDNRYYYWQWREGDKVTSKYKEPVNPDE
;
A
#
# COMPACT_ATOMS: atom_id res chain seq x y z
N MET A 1 -26.61 38.67 3.65
CA MET A 1 -25.74 37.51 3.82
C MET A 1 -26.63 36.38 4.31
N SER A 2 -26.93 35.39 3.47
CA SER A 2 -27.74 34.25 3.87
C SER A 2 -26.92 33.38 4.83
N TYR A 3 -27.38 33.29 6.08
CA TYR A 3 -26.80 32.42 7.11
C TYR A 3 -27.40 31.02 6.98
N GLU A 4 -27.29 30.41 5.80
CA GLU A 4 -27.76 29.05 5.62
C GLU A 4 -26.66 28.09 6.09
N PRO A 5 -26.99 27.09 6.92
CA PRO A 5 -26.01 26.12 7.36
C PRO A 5 -25.47 25.32 6.17
N PRO A 6 -24.20 24.86 6.23
CA PRO A 6 -23.63 24.03 5.18
C PRO A 6 -24.41 22.71 5.06
N THR A 7 -24.51 22.20 3.83
CA THR A 7 -25.11 20.89 3.56
C THR A 7 -24.19 19.78 4.09
N PRO A 8 -24.69 18.84 4.91
CA PRO A 8 -23.88 17.74 5.41
C PRO A 8 -23.52 16.75 4.28
N PRO A 9 -22.31 16.17 4.30
CA PRO A 9 -21.89 15.18 3.31
C PRO A 9 -22.71 13.88 3.44
N ALA A 10 -23.16 13.33 2.31
CA ALA A 10 -24.01 12.14 2.27
C ALA A 10 -23.29 10.85 2.70
N GLU A 11 -21.96 10.83 2.61
CA GLU A 11 -21.14 9.68 2.95
C GLU A 11 -20.86 9.56 4.46
N LEU A 12 -21.12 10.62 5.24
CA LEU A 12 -20.93 10.57 6.68
C LEU A 12 -22.23 10.14 7.38
N PRO A 13 -22.15 9.19 8.34
CA PRO A 13 -23.31 8.80 9.14
C PRO A 13 -23.83 10.00 9.93
N THR A 14 -25.15 10.03 10.12
CA THR A 14 -25.84 11.15 10.77
C THR A 14 -25.34 11.43 12.19
N ASP A 15 -24.88 10.40 12.91
CA ASP A 15 -24.27 10.56 14.23
C ASP A 15 -23.01 11.44 14.18
N ILE A 16 -22.12 11.24 13.20
CA ILE A 16 -20.92 12.08 13.03
C ILE A 16 -21.30 13.51 12.64
N VAL A 17 -22.30 13.68 11.78
CA VAL A 17 -22.79 15.02 11.42
C VAL A 17 -23.33 15.75 12.65
N ASN A 18 -24.11 15.06 13.49
CA ASN A 18 -24.66 15.65 14.71
C ASN A 18 -23.57 15.99 15.74
N THR A 19 -22.53 15.18 15.89
CA THR A 19 -21.41 15.51 16.78
C THR A 19 -20.64 16.73 16.30
N LEU A 20 -20.37 16.85 14.99
CA LEU A 20 -19.71 18.01 14.39
C LEU A 20 -20.55 19.30 14.55
N ASN A 21 -21.87 19.22 14.39
CA ASN A 21 -22.76 20.36 14.61
C ASN A 21 -22.72 20.91 16.05
N GLY A 22 -22.31 20.08 17.03
CA GLY A 22 -22.16 20.48 18.43
C GLY A 22 -20.82 21.12 18.78
N TYR A 23 -19.85 21.13 17.86
CA TYR A 23 -18.50 21.64 18.11
C TYR A 23 -18.36 23.15 17.86
N SER A 24 -17.44 23.77 18.59
CA SER A 24 -17.05 25.15 18.33
C SER A 24 -16.28 25.28 17.02
N PRO A 25 -16.19 26.48 16.41
CA PRO A 25 -15.41 26.71 15.20
C PRO A 25 -13.94 26.25 15.32
N ASP A 26 -13.30 26.50 16.47
CA ASP A 26 -11.92 26.07 16.73
C ASP A 26 -11.79 24.54 16.75
N GLN A 27 -12.75 23.85 17.39
CA GLN A 27 -12.77 22.39 17.43
C GLN A 27 -12.97 21.80 16.02
N LEU A 28 -13.86 22.38 15.22
CA LEU A 28 -14.05 21.99 13.83
C LEU A 28 -12.78 22.18 13.00
N GLN A 29 -12.01 23.24 13.24
CA GLN A 29 -10.74 23.47 12.56
C GLN A 29 -9.68 22.41 12.94
N HIS A 30 -9.66 21.98 14.20
CA HIS A 30 -8.80 20.88 14.63
C HIS A 30 -9.20 19.55 13.99
N VAL A 31 -10.49 19.25 13.91
CA VAL A 31 -11.01 18.04 13.23
C VAL A 31 -10.64 18.06 11.76
N ALA A 32 -10.83 19.19 11.07
CA ALA A 32 -10.49 19.31 9.65
C ALA A 32 -9.01 19.01 9.38
N ARG A 33 -8.10 19.57 10.19
CA ARG A 33 -6.66 19.31 10.06
C ARG A 33 -6.33 17.84 10.28
N TYR A 34 -6.86 17.24 11.34
CA TYR A 34 -6.60 15.83 11.63
C TYR A 34 -7.17 14.91 10.56
N ALA A 35 -8.39 15.16 10.07
CA ALA A 35 -9.01 14.38 9.00
C ALA A 35 -8.17 14.44 7.71
N GLN A 36 -7.59 15.60 7.39
CA GLN A 36 -6.69 15.74 6.25
C GLN A 36 -5.40 14.93 6.43
N GLU A 37 -4.73 15.05 7.58
CA GLU A 37 -3.52 14.27 7.88
C GLU A 37 -3.79 12.75 7.86
N LEU A 38 -4.96 12.34 8.34
CA LEU A 38 -5.40 10.94 8.30
C LEU A 38 -5.64 10.44 6.87
N ALA A 39 -6.24 11.28 6.01
CA ALA A 39 -6.43 10.95 4.61
C ALA A 39 -5.07 10.79 3.88
N ASP A 40 -4.13 11.73 4.12
CA ASP A 40 -2.78 11.66 3.56
C ASP A 40 -1.99 10.44 4.07
N HIS A 41 -2.20 10.04 5.33
CA HIS A 41 -1.63 8.82 5.88
C HIS A 41 -2.17 7.58 5.17
N LYS A 42 -3.50 7.43 5.10
CA LYS A 42 -4.15 6.29 4.47
C LYS A 42 -3.86 6.19 2.97
N ALA A 43 -3.76 7.32 2.28
CA ALA A 43 -3.38 7.35 0.87
C ALA A 43 -1.92 6.91 0.65
N ARG A 44 -1.02 7.20 1.60
CA ARG A 44 0.36 6.68 1.58
C ARG A 44 0.41 5.21 1.93
N GLU A 45 -0.34 4.76 2.95
CA GLU A 45 -0.44 3.34 3.30
C GLU A 45 -1.00 2.52 2.15
N ALA A 46 -2.07 2.95 1.48
CA ALA A 46 -2.61 2.25 0.33
C ALA A 46 -1.60 2.12 -0.83
N ARG A 47 -0.77 3.16 -1.04
CA ARG A 47 0.33 3.09 -2.02
C ARG A 47 1.45 2.15 -1.58
N LEU A 48 1.73 2.09 -0.27
CA LEU A 48 2.72 1.19 0.31
C LEU A 48 2.21 -0.25 0.35
N GLU A 49 0.91 -0.50 0.54
CA GLU A 49 0.27 -1.82 0.43
C GLU A 49 0.30 -2.32 -1.02
N GLU A 50 -0.04 -1.47 -2.00
CA GLU A 50 0.16 -1.78 -3.43
C GLU A 50 1.65 -2.05 -3.77
N GLU A 51 2.58 -1.36 -3.10
CA GLU A 51 4.02 -1.56 -3.29
C GLU A 51 4.53 -2.79 -2.51
N SER A 52 3.92 -3.16 -1.38
CA SER A 52 4.30 -4.32 -0.56
C SER A 52 3.67 -5.63 -1.02
N ASP A 53 2.55 -5.62 -1.75
CA ASP A 53 2.10 -6.80 -2.52
C ASP A 53 3.07 -7.11 -3.69
N ALA A 54 3.88 -6.13 -4.10
CA ALA A 54 4.98 -6.32 -5.04
C ALA A 54 6.34 -6.60 -4.35
N ASP A 55 6.42 -6.38 -3.03
CA ASP A 55 7.62 -6.47 -2.19
C ASP A 55 7.34 -7.35 -0.96
N GLU A 56 6.54 -8.41 -1.13
CA GLU A 56 6.38 -9.46 -0.13
C GLU A 56 7.67 -10.28 -0.15
N ILE A 57 8.58 -9.79 0.69
CA ILE A 57 9.84 -10.37 1.10
C ILE A 57 9.58 -11.80 1.56
N ASP A 58 10.00 -12.78 0.76
CA ASP A 58 10.40 -14.06 1.33
C ASP A 58 11.93 -14.12 1.35
N GLU A 59 12.42 -14.08 2.58
CA GLU A 59 13.65 -14.62 3.12
C GLU A 59 14.79 -14.92 2.14
N ARG A 60 15.99 -14.39 2.43
CA ARG A 60 17.27 -14.90 1.89
C ARG A 60 17.24 -16.43 1.96
N PRO A 61 17.02 -17.15 0.85
CA PRO A 61 16.96 -18.57 0.91
C PRO A 61 18.38 -19.07 0.97
N ASP A 62 18.59 -20.00 1.87
CA ASP A 62 19.78 -20.84 1.92
C ASP A 62 20.00 -21.65 0.62
N ASP A 63 19.07 -21.57 -0.35
CA ASP A 63 19.06 -22.27 -1.65
C ASP A 63 19.42 -21.36 -2.84
N LEU A 64 20.35 -20.41 -2.65
CA LEU A 64 20.89 -19.59 -3.74
C LEU A 64 21.79 -20.48 -4.63
N PRO A 65 21.44 -20.73 -5.91
CA PRO A 65 22.33 -21.46 -6.81
C PRO A 65 23.58 -20.62 -7.13
N ASP A 66 24.73 -21.27 -7.37
CA ASP A 66 26.04 -20.61 -7.64
C ASP A 66 26.02 -19.54 -8.75
N ASP A 67 25.02 -19.63 -9.63
CA ASP A 67 24.85 -18.78 -10.81
C ASP A 67 24.00 -17.52 -10.52
N VAL A 68 23.55 -17.33 -9.28
CA VAL A 68 22.80 -16.16 -8.80
C VAL A 68 23.66 -15.42 -7.77
N PRO A 69 23.93 -14.11 -7.95
CA PRO A 69 24.73 -13.37 -7.00
C PRO A 69 23.99 -13.22 -5.67
N SER A 70 24.74 -13.20 -4.57
CA SER A 70 24.19 -13.09 -3.20
C SER A 70 23.41 -11.79 -2.91
N LYS A 71 23.39 -10.84 -3.85
CA LYS A 71 22.59 -9.61 -3.81
C LYS A 71 21.30 -9.67 -4.65
N ALA A 72 20.94 -10.86 -5.13
CA ALA A 72 19.68 -11.04 -5.83
C ALA A 72 18.50 -11.02 -4.85
N THR A 73 17.40 -10.43 -5.29
CA THR A 73 16.13 -10.36 -4.56
C THR A 73 15.13 -11.30 -5.22
N ILE A 74 14.23 -11.93 -4.46
CA ILE A 74 13.11 -12.69 -5.02
C ILE A 74 12.03 -11.70 -5.46
N THR A 75 11.49 -11.89 -6.66
CA THR A 75 10.34 -11.15 -7.19
C THR A 75 9.30 -12.16 -7.66
N ILE A 76 8.03 -11.90 -7.36
CA ILE A 76 6.91 -12.70 -7.86
C ILE A 76 6.51 -12.18 -9.24
N LYS A 77 6.44 -13.07 -10.24
CA LYS A 77 5.88 -12.77 -11.56
C LYS A 77 4.57 -13.51 -11.73
N GLU A 78 3.52 -12.78 -12.07
CA GLU A 78 2.22 -13.35 -12.43
C GLU A 78 2.10 -13.51 -13.95
N ILE A 79 1.81 -14.73 -14.40
CA ILE A 79 1.62 -15.06 -15.82
C ILE A 79 0.46 -16.05 -15.94
N ASN A 80 -0.59 -15.69 -16.68
CA ASN A 80 -1.81 -16.50 -16.88
C ASN A 80 -2.43 -16.97 -15.54
N ASP A 81 -2.64 -16.05 -14.59
CA ASP A 81 -3.20 -16.34 -13.24
C ASP A 81 -2.36 -17.31 -12.39
N ASN A 82 -1.09 -17.57 -12.79
CA ASN A 82 -0.14 -18.36 -12.00
C ASN A 82 0.98 -17.44 -11.51
N ARG A 83 1.33 -17.57 -10.22
CA ARG A 83 2.43 -16.82 -9.60
C ARG A 83 3.71 -17.67 -9.62
N TYR A 84 4.85 -17.04 -9.93
CA TYR A 84 6.15 -17.69 -10.03
C TYR A 84 7.22 -16.87 -9.32
N TYR A 85 8.08 -17.51 -8.53
CA TYR A 85 9.23 -16.86 -7.92
C TYR A 85 10.39 -16.74 -8.91
N TYR A 86 10.95 -15.53 -9.00
CA TYR A 86 12.13 -15.23 -9.80
C TYR A 86 13.20 -14.56 -8.95
N TRP A 87 14.44 -14.99 -9.11
CA TRP A 87 15.61 -14.24 -8.70
C TRP A 87 15.81 -13.05 -9.61
N GLN A 88 16.01 -11.86 -9.06
CA GLN A 88 16.31 -10.65 -9.81
C GLN A 88 17.52 -9.93 -9.23
N TRP A 89 18.47 -9.56 -10.10
CA TRP A 89 19.65 -8.78 -9.71
C TRP A 89 20.09 -7.86 -10.84
N ARG A 90 20.97 -6.91 -10.50
CA ARG A 90 21.58 -6.01 -11.49
C ARG A 90 23.00 -6.45 -11.81
N GLU A 91 23.29 -6.56 -13.10
CA GLU A 91 24.64 -6.73 -13.64
C GLU A 91 24.97 -5.47 -14.44
N GLY A 92 25.65 -4.52 -13.78
CA GLY A 92 25.85 -3.17 -14.31
C GLY A 92 24.53 -2.43 -14.51
N ASP A 93 24.25 -2.03 -15.75
CA ASP A 93 23.02 -1.32 -16.15
C ASP A 93 21.89 -2.26 -16.60
N LYS A 94 22.09 -3.58 -16.60
CA LYS A 94 21.10 -4.56 -17.02
C LYS A 94 20.47 -5.27 -15.83
N VAL A 95 19.15 -5.39 -15.87
CA VAL A 95 18.39 -6.21 -14.92
C VAL A 95 18.34 -7.63 -15.46
N THR A 96 18.86 -8.58 -14.69
CA THR A 96 18.83 -10.02 -15.00
C THR A 96 17.84 -10.70 -14.07
N SER A 97 17.17 -11.74 -14.59
CA SER A 97 16.26 -12.55 -13.78
C SER A 97 16.40 -14.05 -14.08
N LYS A 98 16.25 -14.89 -13.06
CA LYS A 98 16.30 -16.35 -13.16
C LYS A 98 15.11 -16.98 -12.44
N TYR A 99 14.51 -17.99 -13.06
CA TYR A 99 13.40 -18.74 -12.48
C TYR A 99 13.86 -19.50 -11.22
N LYS A 100 13.09 -19.39 -10.11
CA LYS A 100 13.33 -20.14 -8.86
C LYS A 100 12.40 -21.34 -8.81
N GLU A 101 11.11 -21.11 -8.59
CA GLU A 101 10.10 -22.15 -8.38
C GLU A 101 8.68 -21.59 -8.60
N PRO A 102 7.66 -22.43 -8.82
CA PRO A 102 6.28 -21.97 -8.86
C PRO A 102 5.82 -21.59 -7.45
N VAL A 103 5.02 -20.53 -7.33
CA VAL A 103 4.39 -20.16 -6.05
C VAL A 103 3.24 -21.13 -5.84
N ASN A 104 3.23 -21.88 -4.74
CA ASN A 104 2.07 -22.71 -4.41
C ASN A 104 0.90 -21.78 -4.04
N PRO A 105 -0.28 -21.93 -4.66
CA PRO A 105 -1.44 -21.09 -4.37
C PRO A 105 -2.17 -21.47 -3.06
N ASP A 106 -1.59 -22.34 -2.23
CA ASP A 106 -2.23 -22.94 -1.03
C ASP A 106 -1.60 -22.45 0.29
N GLU A 107 -0.85 -21.33 0.25
CA GLU A 107 -0.29 -20.67 1.44
C GLU A 107 -0.98 -19.32 1.72
#